data_AF-V6MDK5-F1
#
_entry.id   AF-V6MDK5-F1
#
_cell.length_a   1.000
_cell.length_b   1.000
_cell.length_c   1.000
_cell.angle_alpha   90.00
_cell.angle_beta   90.00
_cell.angle_gamma   90.00
#
_symmetry.space_group_name_H-M   'P 1'
#
loop_
_entity.id
_entity.type
_entity.pdbx_description
1 polymer ?
#
loop_
_entity_poly.entity_id
_entity_poly.type
_entity_poly.pdbx_seq_one_letter_code
_entity_poly.pdbx_strand_id
1 'polypeptide(L)'
;MKVFIISMRNLILGGIVFLIVLVAGIMLLVKDPLNVSDSYRPGGESVPASAAPVNKPVGSEKPSLNLDIQVDGTTAEVSLLTQNFEFVEEDGEMSMDPVYGEGHAHLYLNGEAKGMIYQPEFLLKKLPKGEHELRVELNYSNHLPYKVEAVKKFVVK
;
A
#
# COMPACT_ATOMS: atom_id res chain seq x y z
N MET A 1 16.90 61.08 -13.45
CA MET A 1 16.75 60.02 -12.43
C MET A 1 15.33 60.08 -11.88
N LYS A 2 14.50 59.06 -12.09
CA LYS A 2 13.12 59.00 -11.54
C LYS A 2 13.16 58.13 -10.29
N VAL A 3 13.10 58.75 -9.12
CA VAL A 3 12.98 58.08 -7.81
C VAL A 3 11.53 57.66 -7.61
N PHE A 4 11.28 56.35 -7.56
CA PHE A 4 9.97 55.79 -7.23
C PHE A 4 9.73 55.90 -5.72
N ILE A 5 8.91 56.87 -5.32
CA ILE A 5 8.44 57.00 -3.94
C ILE A 5 7.24 56.05 -3.80
N ILE A 6 7.49 54.83 -3.32
CA ILE A 6 6.44 53.86 -3.01
C ILE A 6 5.75 54.33 -1.72
N SER A 7 4.42 54.50 -1.74
CA SER A 7 3.69 54.91 -0.55
C SER A 7 3.74 53.80 0.51
N MET A 8 4.04 54.17 1.76
CA MET A 8 4.19 53.23 2.88
C MET A 8 2.99 52.27 3.02
N ARG A 9 1.79 52.73 2.67
CA ARG A 9 0.54 51.95 2.69
C ARG A 9 0.52 50.83 1.66
N ASN A 10 1.04 51.07 0.46
CA ASN A 10 1.13 50.04 -0.59
C ASN A 10 2.25 49.04 -0.31
N LEU A 11 3.31 49.47 0.38
CA LEU A 11 4.38 48.59 0.85
C LEU A 11 3.88 47.62 1.92
N ILE A 12 3.09 48.10 2.89
CA ILE A 12 2.51 47.26 3.96
C ILE A 12 1.49 46.27 3.38
N LEU A 13 0.59 46.74 2.49
CA LEU A 13 -0.39 45.86 1.84
C LEU A 13 0.28 44.79 0.96
N GLY A 14 1.31 45.17 0.19
CA GLY A 14 2.09 44.23 -0.61
C GLY A 14 2.83 43.20 0.26
N GLY A 15 3.39 43.63 1.40
CA GLY A 15 4.05 42.74 2.35
C GLY A 15 3.11 41.73 2.98
N ILE A 16 1.89 42.13 3.35
CA ILE A 16 0.87 41.23 3.93
C ILE A 16 0.41 40.20 2.90
N VAL A 17 0.11 40.62 1.67
CA VAL A 17 -0.31 39.69 0.60
C VAL A 17 0.81 38.71 0.27
N PHE A 18 2.06 39.19 0.19
CA PHE A 18 3.22 38.33 -0.03
C PHE A 18 3.39 37.31 1.11
N LEU A 19 3.21 37.73 2.37
CA LEU A 19 3.33 36.85 3.53
C LEU A 19 2.23 35.78 3.56
N ILE A 20 0.98 36.12 3.21
CA ILE A 20 -0.12 35.15 3.14
C ILE A 20 0.14 34.11 2.03
N VAL A 21 0.57 34.54 0.85
CA VAL A 21 0.90 33.62 -0.26
C VAL A 21 2.10 32.75 0.10
N LEU A 22 3.10 33.31 0.78
CA LEU A 22 4.29 32.58 1.21
C LEU A 22 3.97 31.54 2.30
N VAL A 23 3.13 31.89 3.28
CA VAL A 23 2.66 30.93 4.32
C VAL A 23 1.79 29.83 3.70
N ALA A 24 0.87 30.17 2.78
CA ALA A 24 0.05 29.17 2.09
C ALA A 24 0.89 28.23 1.19
N GLY A 25 1.91 28.77 0.52
CA GLY A 25 2.87 27.99 -0.27
C GLY A 25 3.70 27.04 0.59
N ILE A 26 4.15 27.49 1.77
CA ILE A 26 4.86 26.64 2.74
C ILE A 26 3.93 25.55 3.29
N MET A 27 2.68 25.87 3.64
CA MET A 27 1.71 24.86 4.09
C MET A 27 1.37 23.82 3.02
N LEU A 28 1.37 24.19 1.72
CA LEU A 28 1.23 23.21 0.63
C LEU A 28 2.49 22.36 0.43
N LEU A 29 3.67 22.86 0.81
CA LEU A 29 4.92 22.08 0.87
C LEU A 29 4.97 21.15 2.09
N VAL A 30 4.26 21.48 3.17
CA VAL A 30 4.11 20.68 4.40
C VAL A 30 2.75 19.93 4.37
N LYS A 31 2.40 19.34 3.23
CA LYS A 31 1.44 18.23 3.25
C LYS A 31 2.19 17.03 3.79
N ASP A 32 1.85 16.64 5.01
CA ASP A 32 2.48 15.51 5.72
C ASP A 32 2.58 14.29 4.80
N PRO A 33 3.79 13.76 4.51
CA PRO A 33 3.87 12.35 4.15
C PRO A 33 3.33 11.58 5.37
N LEU A 34 2.43 10.62 5.12
CA LEU A 34 1.99 9.65 6.12
C LEU A 34 3.17 9.27 7.03
N ASN A 35 3.10 9.66 8.30
CA ASN A 35 4.06 9.22 9.30
C ASN A 35 3.83 7.74 9.54
N VAL A 36 4.50 6.91 8.74
CA VAL A 36 4.81 5.54 9.10
C VAL A 36 6.17 5.59 9.77
N SER A 37 6.27 5.03 10.97
CA SER A 37 7.50 4.86 11.72
C SER A 37 8.50 4.10 10.85
N ASP A 38 9.37 4.84 10.16
CA ASP A 38 10.31 4.26 9.23
C ASP A 38 11.52 3.73 10.00
N SER A 39 11.66 2.41 10.01
CA SER A 39 12.94 1.75 10.34
C SER A 39 13.68 1.31 9.07
N TYR A 40 13.36 1.90 7.91
CA TYR A 40 14.09 1.66 6.67
C TYR A 40 15.40 2.46 6.65
N ARG A 41 16.50 1.76 6.91
CA ARG A 41 17.86 2.24 6.70
C ARG A 41 18.37 1.69 5.36
N PRO A 42 18.47 2.48 4.26
CA PRO A 42 19.08 1.99 3.04
C PRO A 42 20.60 2.03 3.22
N GLY A 43 21.25 0.87 3.26
CA GLY A 43 22.72 0.79 3.31
C GLY A 43 23.30 -0.23 4.29
N GLY A 44 22.65 -1.37 4.51
CA GLY A 44 23.33 -2.58 4.95
C GLY A 44 23.40 -3.55 3.78
N GLU A 45 24.52 -4.28 3.65
CA GLU A 45 24.59 -5.46 2.78
C GLU A 45 23.30 -6.27 2.91
N SER A 46 22.76 -6.71 1.77
CA SER A 46 21.66 -7.66 1.73
C SER A 46 22.09 -8.94 2.46
N VAL A 47 21.80 -9.00 3.76
CA VAL A 47 21.91 -10.24 4.51
C VAL A 47 20.89 -11.17 3.87
N PRO A 48 21.29 -12.31 3.28
CA PRO A 48 20.31 -13.25 2.77
C PRO A 48 19.43 -13.64 3.96
N ALA A 49 18.13 -13.37 3.86
CA ALA A 49 17.15 -13.93 4.77
C ALA A 49 17.22 -15.45 4.61
N SER A 50 18.03 -16.11 5.44
CA SER A 50 18.09 -17.56 5.52
C SER A 50 16.84 -18.03 6.25
N ALA A 51 15.69 -17.87 5.61
CA ALA A 51 14.46 -18.49 6.05
C ALA A 51 14.64 -20.01 5.96
N ALA A 52 14.36 -20.72 7.04
CA ALA A 52 14.26 -22.17 6.97
C ALA A 52 13.19 -22.51 5.91
N PRO A 53 13.45 -23.49 5.02
CA PRO A 53 12.48 -23.88 4.02
C PRO A 53 11.21 -24.39 4.71
N VAL A 54 10.06 -23.81 4.37
CA VAL A 54 8.77 -24.35 4.82
C VAL A 54 8.64 -25.78 4.29
N ASN A 55 8.34 -26.72 5.19
CA ASN A 55 8.25 -28.12 4.83
C ASN A 55 6.98 -28.35 3.98
N LYS A 56 7.16 -28.41 2.66
CA LYS A 56 6.09 -28.78 1.73
C LYS A 56 5.82 -30.29 1.83
N PRO A 57 4.61 -30.74 2.20
CA PRO A 57 4.31 -32.17 2.23
C PRO A 57 4.41 -32.79 0.83
N VAL A 58 4.84 -34.05 0.78
CA VAL A 58 4.96 -34.81 -0.47
C VAL A 58 3.59 -34.97 -1.10
N GLY A 59 3.45 -34.58 -2.37
CA GLY A 59 2.19 -34.66 -3.12
C GLY A 59 1.28 -33.43 -3.00
N SER A 60 1.61 -32.44 -2.17
CA SER A 60 0.83 -31.19 -2.10
C SER A 60 0.98 -30.35 -3.36
N GLU A 61 -0.13 -29.86 -3.91
CA GLU A 61 -0.14 -28.95 -5.04
C GLU A 61 0.34 -27.54 -4.66
N LYS A 62 0.75 -26.73 -5.64
CA LYS A 62 1.11 -25.32 -5.38
C LYS A 62 -0.18 -24.49 -5.23
N PRO A 63 -0.24 -23.56 -4.25
CA PRO A 63 -1.29 -22.56 -4.23
C PRO A 63 -1.43 -21.82 -5.56
N SER A 64 -2.66 -21.46 -5.91
CA SER A 64 -2.95 -20.58 -7.04
C SER A 64 -3.86 -19.44 -6.58
N LEU A 65 -3.79 -18.31 -7.28
CA LEU A 65 -4.57 -17.11 -6.98
C LEU A 65 -5.07 -16.48 -8.28
N ASN A 66 -6.34 -16.08 -8.28
CA ASN A 66 -6.92 -15.19 -9.27
C ASN A 66 -7.79 -14.13 -8.57
N LEU A 67 -8.10 -13.03 -9.27
CA LEU A 67 -8.85 -11.90 -8.73
C LEU A 67 -10.15 -11.71 -9.49
N ASP A 68 -11.27 -11.74 -8.79
CA ASP A 68 -12.51 -11.11 -9.26
C ASP A 68 -12.68 -9.73 -8.65
N ILE A 69 -13.07 -8.75 -9.46
CA ILE A 69 -13.19 -7.35 -9.02
C ILE A 69 -14.46 -6.78 -9.63
N GLN A 70 -15.38 -6.36 -8.77
CA GLN A 70 -16.63 -5.68 -9.14
C GLN A 70 -16.61 -4.25 -8.63
N VAL A 71 -16.76 -3.28 -9.53
CA VAL A 71 -16.69 -1.86 -9.19
C VAL A 71 -18.10 -1.27 -9.11
N ASP A 72 -18.42 -0.66 -7.98
CA ASP A 72 -19.65 0.11 -7.75
C ASP A 72 -19.33 1.50 -7.18
N GLY A 73 -19.62 2.53 -7.98
CA GLY A 73 -19.27 3.91 -7.66
C GLY A 73 -17.77 4.09 -7.38
N THR A 74 -17.42 4.43 -6.14
CA THR A 74 -16.02 4.59 -5.67
C THR A 74 -15.54 3.42 -4.83
N THR A 75 -16.26 2.30 -4.88
CA THR A 75 -15.96 1.08 -4.14
C THR A 75 -15.65 -0.05 -5.12
N ALA A 76 -14.69 -0.90 -4.79
CA ALA A 76 -14.47 -2.16 -5.47
C ALA A 76 -14.60 -3.31 -4.48
N GLU A 77 -15.48 -4.25 -4.80
CA GLU A 77 -15.58 -5.56 -4.15
C GLU A 77 -14.59 -6.51 -4.81
N VAL A 78 -13.74 -7.12 -4.00
CA VAL A 78 -12.65 -7.97 -4.46
C VAL A 78 -12.83 -9.36 -3.86
N SER A 79 -12.80 -10.38 -4.72
CA SER A 79 -12.78 -11.78 -4.32
C SER A 79 -11.47 -12.43 -4.78
N LEU A 80 -10.75 -13.01 -3.83
CA LEU A 80 -9.53 -13.79 -4.04
C LEU A 80 -9.92 -15.25 -4.30
N LEU A 81 -9.82 -15.66 -5.55
CA LEU A 81 -10.13 -17.02 -5.98
C LEU A 81 -8.87 -17.88 -5.81
N THR A 82 -8.76 -18.55 -4.67
CA THR A 82 -7.62 -19.40 -4.36
C THR A 82 -7.90 -20.88 -4.58
N GLN A 83 -6.85 -21.65 -4.86
CA GLN A 83 -6.89 -23.12 -4.79
C GLN A 83 -5.67 -23.59 -4.00
N ASN A 84 -5.84 -24.67 -3.24
CA ASN A 84 -4.81 -25.23 -2.36
C ASN A 84 -4.25 -24.19 -1.36
N PHE A 85 -5.11 -23.27 -0.91
CA PHE A 85 -4.74 -22.21 0.02
C PHE A 85 -5.91 -21.88 0.96
N GLU A 86 -5.62 -21.83 2.25
CA GLU A 86 -6.53 -21.46 3.33
C GLU A 86 -6.02 -20.19 4.02
N PHE A 87 -6.93 -19.25 4.27
CA PHE A 87 -6.58 -18.03 5.00
C PHE A 87 -6.63 -18.31 6.49
N VAL A 88 -5.56 -17.95 7.21
CA VAL A 88 -5.45 -18.07 8.67
C VAL A 88 -5.06 -16.73 9.25
N GLU A 89 -5.62 -16.37 10.40
CA GLU A 89 -5.27 -15.13 11.11
C GLU A 89 -3.84 -15.19 11.67
N GLU A 90 -3.26 -14.03 11.93
CA GLU A 90 -1.99 -13.95 12.64
C GLU A 90 -2.27 -13.92 14.14
N ASP A 91 -1.98 -15.02 14.83
CA ASP A 91 -2.29 -15.21 16.25
C ASP A 91 -1.34 -14.44 17.19
N GLY A 92 -0.92 -13.21 16.87
CA GLY A 92 -0.17 -12.27 17.74
C GLY A 92 1.24 -12.69 18.18
N GLU A 93 1.51 -13.99 18.25
CA GLU A 93 2.82 -14.60 18.28
C GLU A 93 3.08 -15.04 16.84
N MET A 94 4.08 -14.47 16.17
CA MET A 94 4.53 -14.89 14.85
C MET A 94 4.57 -16.42 14.80
N SER A 95 3.55 -17.05 14.18
CA SER A 95 3.35 -18.49 14.24
C SER A 95 4.64 -19.17 13.78
N MET A 96 5.37 -19.76 14.73
CA MET A 96 6.78 -20.07 14.54
C MET A 96 7.03 -21.13 13.47
N ASP A 97 5.98 -21.90 13.13
CA ASP A 97 6.03 -22.89 12.08
C ASP A 97 4.91 -22.64 11.05
N PRO A 98 5.24 -22.12 9.86
CA PRO A 98 4.24 -21.95 8.80
C PRO A 98 3.76 -23.30 8.26
N VAL A 99 2.45 -23.43 8.07
CA VAL A 99 1.83 -24.60 7.43
C VAL A 99 1.73 -24.35 5.92
N TYR A 100 2.12 -25.35 5.13
CA TYR A 100 2.03 -25.25 3.67
C TYR A 100 0.57 -25.30 3.20
N GLY A 101 0.19 -24.34 2.38
CA GLY A 101 -1.20 -24.12 1.97
C GLY A 101 -1.96 -23.18 2.92
N GLU A 102 -1.35 -22.64 3.97
CA GLU A 102 -1.98 -21.69 4.87
C GLU A 102 -1.24 -20.35 4.90
N GLY A 103 -1.96 -19.27 5.18
CA GLY A 103 -1.39 -17.96 5.50
C GLY A 103 -2.33 -16.81 5.20
N HIS A 104 -1.78 -15.72 4.66
CA HIS A 104 -2.52 -14.48 4.37
C HIS A 104 -2.06 -13.84 3.06
N ALA A 105 -2.80 -12.83 2.61
CA ALA A 105 -2.46 -12.08 1.39
C ALA A 105 -1.93 -10.69 1.70
N HIS A 106 -0.89 -10.26 1.00
CA HIS A 106 -0.42 -8.87 1.02
C HIS A 106 -1.04 -8.11 -0.15
N LEU A 107 -1.60 -6.94 0.15
CA LEU A 107 -2.36 -6.13 -0.78
C LEU A 107 -1.57 -4.89 -1.19
N TYR A 108 -1.51 -4.64 -2.50
CA TYR A 108 -0.90 -3.45 -3.08
C TYR A 108 -1.87 -2.79 -4.06
N LEU A 109 -2.06 -1.49 -3.95
CA LEU A 109 -2.89 -0.70 -4.85
C LEU A 109 -2.01 0.38 -5.50
N ASN A 110 -1.91 0.38 -6.82
CA ASN A 110 -1.08 1.31 -7.58
C ASN A 110 0.40 1.32 -7.11
N GLY A 111 0.93 0.16 -6.74
CA GLY A 111 2.29 -0.01 -6.21
C GLY A 111 2.46 0.34 -4.74
N GLU A 112 1.45 0.91 -4.08
CA GLU A 112 1.47 1.22 -2.64
C GLU A 112 0.98 0.02 -1.83
N ALA A 113 1.73 -0.41 -0.82
CA ALA A 113 1.28 -1.44 0.13
C ALA A 113 0.10 -0.91 0.95
N LYS A 114 -1.02 -1.64 0.96
CA LYS A 114 -2.24 -1.25 1.69
C LYS A 114 -2.46 -2.05 2.97
N GLY A 115 -1.90 -3.24 3.07
CA GLY A 115 -1.96 -4.06 4.27
C GLY A 115 -2.07 -5.55 3.97
N MET A 116 -2.51 -6.28 4.99
CA MET A 116 -2.64 -7.73 4.99
C MET A 116 -4.11 -8.11 5.07
N ILE A 117 -4.48 -9.16 4.34
CA ILE A 117 -5.84 -9.65 4.23
C ILE A 117 -5.85 -11.11 4.65
N TYR A 118 -6.72 -11.42 5.61
CA TYR A 118 -6.88 -12.75 6.22
C TYR A 118 -8.20 -13.42 5.79
N GLN A 119 -8.88 -12.85 4.79
CA GLN A 119 -10.18 -13.31 4.29
C GLN A 119 -10.19 -13.22 2.75
N PRO A 120 -10.89 -14.12 2.06
CA PRO A 120 -10.88 -14.14 0.59
C PRO A 120 -11.63 -12.95 -0.03
N GLU A 121 -12.48 -12.25 0.73
CA GLU A 121 -13.33 -11.17 0.24
C GLU A 121 -13.08 -9.89 1.03
N PHE A 122 -13.00 -8.75 0.33
CA PHE A 122 -12.84 -7.44 0.97
C PHE A 122 -13.30 -6.28 0.06
N LEU A 123 -13.43 -5.10 0.67
CA LEU A 123 -13.84 -3.87 -0.01
C LEU A 123 -12.71 -2.85 -0.05
N LEU A 124 -12.40 -2.36 -1.26
CA LEU A 124 -11.64 -1.14 -1.45
C LEU A 124 -12.62 0.03 -1.52
N LYS A 125 -12.53 1.01 -0.62
CA LYS A 125 -13.46 2.14 -0.54
C LYS A 125 -12.77 3.46 -0.89
N LYS A 126 -13.56 4.44 -1.32
CA LYS A 126 -13.10 5.81 -1.61
C LYS A 126 -12.01 5.87 -2.69
N LEU A 127 -12.12 5.01 -3.70
CA LEU A 127 -11.20 5.00 -4.82
C LEU A 127 -11.41 6.26 -5.67
N PRO A 128 -10.32 7.00 -5.99
CA PRO A 128 -10.37 8.08 -6.98
C PRO A 128 -10.91 7.60 -8.33
N LYS A 129 -11.40 8.53 -9.15
CA LYS A 129 -11.73 8.19 -10.54
C LYS A 129 -10.44 7.91 -11.33
N GLY A 130 -10.48 6.90 -12.21
CA GLY A 130 -9.36 6.55 -13.07
C GLY A 130 -9.02 5.06 -13.09
N GLU A 131 -7.88 4.75 -13.69
CA GLU A 131 -7.31 3.39 -13.70
C GLU A 131 -6.64 3.09 -12.36
N HIS A 132 -6.88 1.88 -11.86
CA HIS A 132 -6.24 1.31 -10.70
C HIS A 132 -5.64 -0.04 -11.04
N GLU A 133 -4.52 -0.37 -10.42
CA GLU A 133 -3.88 -1.67 -10.47
C GLU A 133 -3.88 -2.29 -9.08
N LEU A 134 -4.54 -3.43 -8.94
CA LEU A 134 -4.51 -4.24 -7.73
C LEU A 134 -3.49 -5.36 -7.92
N ARG A 135 -2.52 -5.45 -7.01
CA ARG A 135 -1.63 -6.61 -6.90
C ARG A 135 -1.83 -7.27 -5.54
N VAL A 136 -1.97 -8.60 -5.56
CA VAL A 136 -2.16 -9.42 -4.36
C VAL A 136 -1.14 -10.54 -4.38
N GLU A 137 -0.48 -10.78 -3.25
CA GLU A 137 0.55 -11.81 -3.10
C GLU A 137 0.22 -12.72 -1.92
N LEU A 138 0.22 -14.05 -2.13
CA LEU A 138 0.03 -15.03 -1.07
C LEU A 138 1.31 -15.22 -0.26
N ASN A 139 1.17 -15.21 1.05
CA ASN A 139 2.26 -15.35 2.02
C ASN A 139 1.89 -16.42 3.04
N TYR A 140 2.90 -17.11 3.57
CA TYR A 140 2.73 -17.97 4.73
C TYR A 140 2.37 -17.13 5.96
N SER A 141 1.87 -17.77 7.02
CA SER A 141 1.57 -17.12 8.31
C SER A 141 2.77 -16.34 8.89
N ASN A 142 3.99 -16.79 8.62
CA ASN A 142 5.22 -16.09 9.02
C ASN A 142 5.74 -15.07 7.98
N HIS A 143 4.89 -14.63 7.05
CA HIS A 143 5.15 -13.62 6.02
C HIS A 143 6.19 -14.02 4.96
N LEU A 144 6.65 -15.27 4.94
CA LEU A 144 7.44 -15.75 3.81
C LEU A 144 6.57 -15.80 2.54
N PRO A 145 7.11 -15.52 1.35
CA PRO A 145 6.31 -15.51 0.14
C PRO A 145 6.08 -16.92 -0.40
N TYR A 146 4.84 -17.22 -0.84
CA TYR A 146 4.57 -18.40 -1.68
C TYR A 146 5.08 -18.24 -3.11
N LYS A 147 5.48 -17.02 -3.51
CA LYS A 147 5.77 -16.63 -4.91
C LYS A 147 4.57 -16.98 -5.80
N VAL A 148 3.40 -16.58 -5.33
CA VAL A 148 2.10 -16.66 -6.01
C VAL A 148 1.47 -15.30 -5.87
N GLU A 149 1.27 -14.63 -7.00
CA GLU A 149 0.65 -13.31 -7.03
C GLU A 149 -0.31 -13.21 -8.21
N ALA A 150 -1.24 -12.26 -8.11
CA ALA A 150 -2.13 -11.88 -9.18
C ALA A 150 -2.18 -10.35 -9.28
N VAL A 151 -2.20 -9.86 -10.52
CA VAL A 151 -2.31 -8.43 -10.85
C VAL A 151 -3.54 -8.23 -11.73
N LYS A 152 -4.41 -7.30 -11.36
CA LYS A 152 -5.60 -6.95 -12.15
C LYS A 152 -5.80 -5.45 -12.18
N LYS A 153 -5.93 -4.91 -13.38
CA LYS A 153 -6.30 -3.51 -13.61
C LYS A 153 -7.81 -3.37 -13.68
N PHE A 154 -8.34 -2.28 -13.13
CA PHE A 154 -9.76 -1.94 -13.18
C PHE A 154 -9.94 -0.41 -13.22
N VAL A 155 -11.13 0.04 -13.62
CA VAL A 155 -11.42 1.47 -13.81
C VAL A 155 -12.59 1.90 -12.94
N VAL A 156 -12.40 3.00 -12.22
CA VAL A 156 -13.43 3.70 -11.44
C VAL A 156 -13.93 4.89 -12.27
N LYS A 157 -15.25 4.94 -12.51
CA LYS A 157 -15.90 5.92 -13.42
C LYS A 157 -16.34 7.22 -12.74
#